data_AF-A0A7C6ZM60-F1
#
_entry.id   AF-A0A7C6ZM60-F1
#
_cell.length_a   1.000
_cell.length_b   1.000
_cell.length_c   1.000
_cell.angle_alpha   90.00
_cell.angle_beta   90.00
_cell.angle_gamma   90.00
#
_symmetry.space_group_name_H-M   'P 1'
#
loop_
_entity.id
_entity.type
_entity.pdbx_description
1 polymer ?
#
loop_
_entity_poly.entity_id
_entity_poly.type
_entity_poly.pdbx_seq_one_letter_code
_entity_poly.pdbx_strand_id
1 'polypeptide(L)'
;MPAEIWQAMHIDEVGQEVHEITRGDVVLKDGALYIVEAVRDGGIKAIREDGVEVVANMTEFTLLQGDELFQVLEAKARMKEEKQSMMAQALNIQKENKRNTAAPAEQPLPTFKGGWYHLDECGGYEIAPGLKVTGLQILKAKYESPLKAFINIRLNGILTLYGFRILKQGKRASLLPPQRQGEMRYLDIVEIEELPRKRLEALVLKLTQRLAII
;
A
#
# COMPACT_ATOMS: atom_id res chain seq x y z
N MET A 1 51.74 38.32 29.59
CA MET A 1 51.52 37.44 28.43
C MET A 1 52.59 36.35 28.49
N PRO A 2 52.30 35.04 28.31
CA PRO A 2 51.09 34.44 27.73
C PRO A 2 50.26 33.61 28.72
N ALA A 3 49.00 33.40 28.32
CA ALA A 3 47.98 32.63 29.00
C ALA A 3 48.19 31.12 28.79
N GLU A 4 48.26 30.35 29.87
CA GLU A 4 48.12 28.90 29.82
C GLU A 4 46.63 28.55 29.78
N ILE A 5 46.21 28.17 28.58
CA ILE A 5 44.85 27.72 28.27
C ILE A 5 44.68 26.34 28.89
N TRP A 6 43.93 26.27 29.99
CA TRP A 6 43.31 25.03 30.45
C TRP A 6 42.26 24.63 29.41
N GLN A 7 42.59 23.65 28.57
CA GLN A 7 41.59 22.94 27.77
C GLN A 7 40.74 22.10 28.71
N ALA A 8 39.58 22.62 29.09
CA ALA A 8 38.49 21.79 29.56
C ALA A 8 38.06 20.88 28.40
N MET A 9 38.25 19.57 28.55
CA MET A 9 37.52 18.58 27.78
C MET A 9 36.03 18.77 28.08
N HIS A 10 35.31 19.47 27.22
CA HIS A 10 33.88 19.26 27.09
C HIS A 10 33.70 17.87 26.49
N ILE A 11 33.31 16.91 27.34
CA ILE A 11 32.53 15.78 26.90
C ILE A 11 31.22 16.40 26.46
N ASP A 12 31.09 16.68 25.17
CA ASP A 12 29.78 16.88 24.58
C ASP A 12 29.02 15.58 24.84
N GLU A 13 28.09 15.65 25.80
CA GLU A 13 26.99 14.72 25.88
C GLU A 13 26.45 14.62 24.45
N VAL A 14 26.64 13.45 23.83
CA VAL A 14 26.03 13.12 22.55
C VAL A 14 24.54 13.22 22.81
N GLY A 15 23.97 14.40 22.51
CA GLY A 15 22.55 14.63 22.57
C GLY A 15 21.91 13.56 21.72
N GLN A 16 21.27 12.58 22.38
CA GLN A 16 20.32 11.73 21.69
C GLN A 16 19.34 12.69 21.05
N GLU A 17 19.37 12.79 19.73
CA GLU A 17 18.37 13.51 18.96
C GLU A 17 17.03 12.84 19.29
N VAL A 18 16.28 13.44 20.22
CA VAL A 18 14.92 13.02 20.54
C VAL A 18 14.11 13.32 19.29
N HIS A 19 14.01 12.34 18.40
CA HIS A 19 13.21 12.46 17.19
C HIS A 19 11.75 12.57 17.64
N GLU A 20 11.18 13.76 17.44
CA GLU A 20 9.76 13.99 17.72
C GLU A 20 8.92 13.13 16.78
N ILE A 21 7.94 12.42 17.35
CA ILE A 21 6.98 11.65 16.57
C ILE A 21 6.03 12.63 15.89
N THR A 22 5.97 12.57 14.57
CA THR A 22 5.15 13.41 13.71
C THR A 22 4.06 12.63 13.00
N ARG A 23 3.13 13.34 12.37
CA ARG A 23 2.08 12.73 11.57
C ARG A 23 2.66 12.03 10.34
N GLY A 24 2.27 10.78 10.14
CA GLY A 24 2.75 9.93 9.05
C GLY A 24 3.87 8.97 9.47
N ASP A 25 4.43 9.15 10.67
CA ASP A 25 5.45 8.26 11.18
C ASP A 25 4.87 6.88 11.53
N VAL A 26 5.72 5.86 11.41
CA VAL A 26 5.39 4.50 11.80
C VAL A 26 5.92 4.26 13.20
N VAL A 27 5.02 3.86 14.09
CA VAL A 27 5.30 3.63 15.49
C VAL A 27 4.93 2.21 15.90
N LEU A 28 5.69 1.64 16.82
CA LEU A 28 5.43 0.35 17.44
C LEU A 28 4.78 0.56 18.80
N LYS A 29 3.70 -0.17 19.07
CA LYS A 29 3.10 -0.29 20.40
C LYS A 29 2.62 -1.72 20.61
N ASP A 30 2.99 -2.34 21.73
CA ASP A 30 2.60 -3.72 22.09
C ASP A 30 2.87 -4.77 20.97
N GLY A 31 3.97 -4.61 20.22
CA GLY A 31 4.36 -5.50 19.11
C GLY A 31 3.57 -5.31 17.80
N ALA A 32 2.66 -4.34 17.76
CA ALA A 32 1.90 -3.97 16.58
C ALA A 32 2.40 -2.64 15.97
N LEU A 33 2.36 -2.56 14.64
CA LEU A 33 2.74 -1.37 13.89
C LEU A 33 1.52 -0.47 13.70
N TYR A 34 1.70 0.83 13.92
CA TYR A 34 0.68 1.84 13.75
C TYR A 34 1.25 3.00 12.93
N ILE A 35 0.38 3.70 12.20
CA ILE A 35 0.71 4.92 11.48
C ILE A 35 0.10 6.09 12.24
N VAL A 36 0.89 7.11 12.55
CA VAL A 36 0.42 8.28 13.30
C VAL A 36 -0.49 9.14 12.42
N GLU A 37 -1.75 9.28 12.81
CA GLU A 37 -2.74 10.12 12.14
C GLU A 37 -2.72 11.57 12.65
N ALA A 38 -2.52 11.75 13.96
CA ALA A 38 -2.48 13.06 14.59
C ALA A 38 -1.68 13.03 15.89
N VAL A 39 -1.01 14.15 16.17
CA VAL A 39 -0.30 14.41 17.43
C VAL A 39 -0.90 15.68 18.03
N ARG A 40 -1.39 15.61 19.26
CA ARG A 40 -1.94 16.77 20.00
C ARG A 40 -1.63 16.64 21.47
N ASP A 41 -1.09 17.70 22.07
CA ASP A 41 -0.87 17.83 23.52
C ASP A 41 -0.14 16.61 24.15
N GLY A 42 0.84 16.04 23.44
CA GLY A 42 1.59 14.85 23.88
C GLY A 42 0.87 13.50 23.70
N GLY A 43 -0.37 13.53 23.23
CA GLY A 43 -1.15 12.37 22.82
C GLY A 43 -1.01 12.07 21.33
N ILE A 44 -0.91 10.78 21.01
CA ILE A 44 -0.80 10.28 19.64
C ILE A 44 -2.06 9.49 19.30
N LYS A 45 -2.72 9.87 18.20
CA LYS A 45 -3.70 9.04 17.51
C LYS A 45 -2.97 8.29 16.40
N ALA A 46 -2.98 6.97 16.46
CA ALA A 46 -2.36 6.12 15.44
C ALA A 46 -3.30 5.00 15.00
N ILE A 47 -3.20 4.58 13.74
CA ILE A 47 -4.06 3.58 13.13
C ILE A 47 -3.25 2.36 12.68
N ARG A 48 -3.74 1.17 12.99
CA ARG A 48 -3.14 -0.10 12.57
C ARG A 48 -3.66 -0.51 11.18
N GLU A 49 -2.95 -1.41 10.51
CA GLU A 49 -3.29 -1.94 9.17
C GLU A 49 -4.71 -2.55 9.10
N ASP A 50 -5.22 -3.12 10.19
CA ASP A 50 -6.57 -3.69 10.30
C ASP A 50 -7.65 -2.67 10.64
N GLY A 51 -7.31 -1.38 10.69
CA GLY A 51 -8.22 -0.26 10.94
C GLY A 51 -8.48 0.03 12.42
N VAL A 52 -7.77 -0.63 13.34
CA VAL A 52 -7.89 -0.33 14.77
C VAL A 52 -7.17 0.98 15.08
N GLU A 53 -7.95 1.97 15.54
CA GLU A 53 -7.43 3.23 16.05
C GLU A 53 -7.00 3.10 17.51
N VAL A 54 -5.85 3.68 17.85
CA VAL A 54 -5.34 3.76 19.22
C VAL A 54 -5.00 5.21 19.52
N VAL A 55 -5.45 5.69 20.67
CA VAL A 55 -5.06 6.98 21.24
C VAL A 55 -4.31 6.69 22.53
N ALA A 56 -3.03 7.06 22.59
CA ALA A 56 -2.19 6.84 23.76
C ALA A 56 -1.12 7.94 23.89
N ASN A 57 -0.42 8.00 25.02
CA ASN A 57 0.64 8.99 25.20
C ASN A 57 1.83 8.67 24.30
N MET A 58 2.54 9.71 23.86
CA MET A 58 3.71 9.59 22.99
C MET A 58 4.78 8.63 23.54
N THR A 59 4.94 8.57 24.86
CA THR A 59 5.89 7.66 25.55
C THR A 59 5.52 6.18 25.43
N GLU A 60 4.29 5.85 25.05
CA GLU A 60 3.83 4.48 24.84
C GLU A 60 4.12 3.96 23.43
N PHE A 61 4.67 4.82 22.57
CA PHE A 61 5.01 4.51 21.19
C PHE A 61 6.52 4.54 21.00
N THR A 62 7.05 3.53 20.31
CA THR A 62 8.44 3.53 19.82
C THR A 62 8.43 3.97 18.36
N LEU A 63 9.07 5.09 18.05
CA LEU A 63 9.29 5.50 16.66
C LEU A 63 10.18 4.48 15.97
N LEU A 64 9.77 3.97 14.81
CA LEU A 64 10.60 3.08 14.01
C LEU A 64 11.24 3.87 12.88
N GLN A 65 12.57 3.90 12.88
CA GLN A 65 13.32 4.45 11.75
C GLN A 65 13.32 3.48 10.56
N GLY A 66 13.69 3.95 9.36
CA GLY A 66 13.58 3.18 8.12
C GLY A 66 14.21 1.78 8.19
N ASP A 67 15.37 1.65 8.81
CA ASP A 67 16.09 0.38 8.94
C ASP A 67 15.44 -0.58 9.97
N GLU A 68 14.90 -0.04 11.07
CA GLU A 68 14.21 -0.82 12.11
C GLU A 68 12.84 -1.30 11.63
N LEU A 69 12.12 -0.44 10.90
CA LEU A 69 10.86 -0.79 10.24
C LEU A 69 11.06 -1.95 9.26
N PHE A 70 12.15 -1.92 8.48
CA PHE A 70 12.48 -2.98 7.54
C PHE A 70 12.72 -4.32 8.25
N GLN A 71 13.48 -4.34 9.35
CA GLN A 71 13.72 -5.56 10.13
C GLN A 71 12.43 -6.15 10.73
N VAL A 72 11.55 -5.31 11.27
CA VAL A 72 10.25 -5.75 11.82
C VAL A 72 9.34 -6.31 10.73
N LEU A 73 9.35 -5.72 9.55
CA LEU A 73 8.57 -6.19 8.40
C LEU A 73 9.12 -7.50 7.83
N GLU A 74 10.43 -7.65 7.70
CA GLU A 74 11.07 -8.91 7.28
C GLU A 74 10.76 -10.06 8.24
N ALA A 75 10.84 -9.82 9.56
CA ALA A 75 10.54 -10.84 10.56
C ALA A 75 9.07 -11.30 10.47
N LYS A 76 8.14 -10.37 10.25
CA LYS A 76 6.72 -10.69 10.03
C LYS A 76 6.47 -11.43 8.71
N ALA A 77 7.22 -11.12 7.66
CA ALA A 77 7.14 -11.81 6.37
C ALA A 77 7.59 -13.28 6.49
N ARG A 78 8.73 -13.55 7.15
CA ARG A 78 9.24 -14.93 7.35
C ARG A 78 8.25 -15.79 8.15
N MET A 79 7.67 -15.27 9.23
CA MET A 79 6.65 -16.00 10.01
C MET A 79 5.37 -16.27 9.21
N LYS A 80 5.05 -15.42 8.22
CA LYS A 80 3.88 -15.59 7.34
C LYS A 80 4.14 -16.63 6.25
N GLU A 81 5.35 -16.67 5.69
CA GLU A 81 5.78 -17.69 4.73
C GLU A 81 5.84 -19.08 5.35
N GLU A 82 6.34 -19.23 6.58
CA GLU A 82 6.36 -20.52 7.28
C GLU A 82 4.96 -21.06 7.56
N LYS A 83 4.01 -20.19 7.97
CA LYS A 83 2.60 -20.57 8.16
C LYS A 83 1.90 -20.95 6.85
N GLN A 84 2.24 -20.29 5.74
CA GLN A 84 1.68 -20.60 4.42
C GLN A 84 2.26 -21.90 3.84
N SER A 85 3.54 -22.18 4.06
CA SER A 85 4.19 -23.43 3.66
C SER A 85 3.56 -24.65 4.35
N MET A 86 3.23 -24.55 5.64
CA MET A 86 2.51 -25.61 6.36
C MET A 86 1.06 -25.81 5.86
N MET A 87 0.38 -24.76 5.39
CA MET A 87 -0.95 -24.89 4.77
C MET A 87 -0.91 -25.47 3.35
N ALA A 88 0.16 -25.18 2.58
CA ALA A 88 0.32 -25.68 1.21
C ALA A 88 0.55 -27.21 1.15
N GLN A 89 1.21 -27.79 2.16
CA GLN A 89 1.37 -29.24 2.26
C GLN A 89 0.05 -29.99 2.52
N ALA A 90 -0.94 -29.35 3.16
CA ALA A 90 -2.25 -29.96 3.42
C ALA A 90 -3.18 -29.98 2.20
N LEU A 91 -2.95 -29.13 1.19
CA LEU A 91 -3.82 -28.95 0.03
C LEU A 91 -3.42 -29.76 -1.21
N ASN A 92 -2.23 -30.37 -1.23
CA ASN A 92 -1.69 -31.07 -2.41
C ASN A 92 -2.26 -32.48 -2.65
N ILE A 93 -3.17 -32.98 -1.81
CA ILE A 93 -3.76 -34.33 -1.98
C ILE A 93 -5.02 -34.34 -2.89
N GLN A 94 -5.55 -33.18 -3.32
CA GLN A 94 -6.87 -33.13 -3.99
C GLN A 94 -6.93 -32.68 -5.47
N LYS A 95 -5.81 -32.40 -6.15
CA LYS A 95 -5.84 -31.78 -7.50
C LYS A 95 -5.23 -32.61 -8.64
N GLU A 96 -5.40 -33.93 -8.62
CA GLU A 96 -5.30 -34.74 -9.85
C GLU A 96 -6.69 -35.15 -10.33
N ASN A 97 -7.38 -34.26 -11.06
CA ASN A 97 -8.16 -34.70 -12.21
C ASN A 97 -8.74 -33.56 -13.05
N LYS A 98 -8.60 -33.74 -14.37
CA LYS A 98 -9.29 -33.08 -15.49
C LYS A 98 -8.69 -31.77 -16.02
N ARG A 99 -7.76 -31.94 -16.96
CA ARG A 99 -7.69 -31.14 -18.19
C ARG A 99 -8.89 -31.48 -19.08
N ASN A 100 -9.50 -30.46 -19.71
CA ASN A 100 -9.88 -30.52 -21.11
C ASN A 100 -10.13 -29.11 -21.69
N THR A 101 -9.75 -29.00 -22.96
CA THR A 101 -9.70 -27.84 -23.85
C THR A 101 -11.09 -27.30 -24.23
N ALA A 102 -11.23 -25.97 -24.23
CA ALA A 102 -12.28 -25.20 -24.91
C ALA A 102 -11.69 -23.87 -25.41
N ALA A 103 -12.31 -23.28 -26.43
CA ALA A 103 -12.06 -21.92 -26.96
C ALA A 103 -11.85 -20.90 -25.81
N PRO A 104 -11.09 -19.80 -25.98
CA PRO A 104 -10.60 -19.00 -24.86
C PRO A 104 -11.78 -18.44 -24.07
N ALA A 105 -12.17 -19.20 -23.04
CA ALA A 105 -13.19 -18.82 -22.10
C ALA A 105 -12.68 -17.52 -21.49
N GLU A 106 -13.55 -16.51 -21.44
CA GLU A 106 -13.24 -15.30 -20.69
C GLU A 106 -12.66 -15.73 -19.35
N GLN A 107 -11.38 -15.39 -19.11
CA GLN A 107 -10.70 -15.76 -17.88
C GLN A 107 -11.62 -15.42 -16.71
N PRO A 108 -11.85 -16.31 -15.74
CA PRO A 108 -12.77 -16.04 -14.64
C PRO A 108 -12.46 -14.69 -13.98
N LEU A 109 -13.47 -14.06 -13.39
CA LEU A 109 -13.22 -12.85 -12.61
C LEU A 109 -12.23 -13.19 -11.49
N PRO A 110 -11.26 -12.29 -11.19
CA PRO A 110 -10.34 -12.48 -10.08
C PRO A 110 -11.09 -12.64 -8.77
N THR A 111 -10.53 -13.41 -7.84
CA THR A 111 -11.16 -13.74 -6.56
C THR A 111 -11.40 -12.47 -5.76
N PHE A 112 -12.65 -12.25 -5.34
CA PHE A 112 -13.04 -11.11 -4.51
C PHE A 112 -13.08 -11.51 -3.03
N LYS A 113 -12.14 -11.00 -2.22
CA LYS A 113 -12.05 -11.29 -0.79
C LYS A 113 -11.57 -10.07 -0.02
N GLY A 114 -12.27 -9.73 1.06
CA GLY A 114 -11.91 -8.60 1.93
C GLY A 114 -11.96 -7.24 1.23
N GLY A 115 -12.81 -7.07 0.21
CA GLY A 115 -12.90 -5.83 -0.55
C GLY A 115 -11.87 -5.67 -1.67
N TRP A 116 -11.08 -6.71 -1.94
CA TRP A 116 -10.04 -6.72 -2.97
C TRP A 116 -10.30 -7.80 -4.02
N TYR A 117 -10.06 -7.46 -5.28
CA TYR A 117 -9.88 -8.41 -6.37
C TYR A 117 -8.41 -8.83 -6.39
N HIS A 118 -8.17 -10.10 -6.05
CA HIS A 118 -6.86 -10.71 -5.96
C HIS A 118 -6.43 -11.22 -7.34
N LEU A 119 -5.32 -10.68 -7.85
CA LEU A 119 -4.73 -11.01 -9.16
C LEU A 119 -3.46 -11.88 -9.03
N ASP A 120 -2.95 -12.03 -7.81
CA ASP A 120 -1.82 -12.88 -7.42
C ASP A 120 -2.09 -14.37 -7.64
N GLU A 121 -3.33 -14.84 -7.45
CA GLU A 121 -3.75 -16.20 -7.77
C GLU A 121 -3.57 -16.56 -9.26
N CYS A 122 -3.47 -15.54 -10.13
CA CYS A 122 -3.16 -15.66 -11.56
C CYS A 122 -1.70 -15.29 -11.91
N GLY A 123 -0.81 -15.15 -10.92
CA GLY A 123 0.60 -14.76 -11.11
C GLY A 123 0.85 -13.24 -11.16
N GLY A 124 -0.18 -12.42 -10.92
CA GLY A 124 -0.16 -10.96 -11.03
C GLY A 124 -0.15 -10.48 -12.49
N TYR A 125 -0.58 -9.25 -12.73
CA TYR A 125 -0.52 -8.63 -14.06
C TYR A 125 0.68 -7.70 -14.18
N GLU A 126 1.67 -8.09 -14.98
CA GLU A 126 2.90 -7.31 -15.16
C GLU A 126 2.67 -6.06 -16.03
N ILE A 127 2.95 -4.89 -15.46
CA ILE A 127 2.83 -3.60 -16.15
C ILE A 127 4.20 -3.06 -16.60
N ALA A 128 5.26 -3.37 -15.87
CA ALA A 128 6.67 -3.10 -16.21
C ALA A 128 7.54 -4.26 -15.71
N PRO A 129 8.79 -4.41 -16.19
CA PRO A 129 9.69 -5.46 -15.70
C PRO A 129 9.80 -5.45 -14.18
N GLY A 130 9.37 -6.54 -13.54
CA GLY A 130 9.39 -6.65 -12.07
C GLY A 130 8.30 -5.86 -11.33
N LEU A 131 7.37 -5.22 -12.04
CA LEU A 131 6.25 -4.47 -11.48
C LEU A 131 4.92 -5.08 -11.89
N LYS A 132 4.26 -5.75 -10.94
CA LYS A 132 3.01 -6.48 -11.14
C LYS A 132 1.89 -5.91 -10.32
N VAL A 133 0.72 -5.74 -10.94
CA VAL A 133 -0.53 -5.50 -10.24
C VAL A 133 -1.03 -6.83 -9.69
N THR A 134 -1.08 -6.91 -8.36
CA THR A 134 -1.43 -8.11 -7.60
C THR A 134 -2.80 -7.99 -6.93
N GLY A 135 -3.33 -6.78 -6.81
CA GLY A 135 -4.68 -6.57 -6.31
C GLY A 135 -5.28 -5.25 -6.78
N LEU A 136 -6.60 -5.24 -6.91
CA LEU A 136 -7.38 -4.05 -7.19
C LEU A 136 -8.54 -3.95 -6.20
N GLN A 137 -8.69 -2.81 -5.55
CA GLN A 137 -9.90 -2.47 -4.80
C GLN A 137 -10.68 -1.44 -5.59
N ILE A 138 -11.97 -1.70 -5.77
CA ILE A 138 -12.85 -0.87 -6.60
C ILE A 138 -14.02 -0.39 -5.75
N LEU A 139 -14.12 0.92 -5.57
CA LEU A 139 -15.16 1.58 -4.80
C LEU A 139 -16.07 2.34 -5.77
N LYS A 140 -17.22 1.75 -6.11
CA LYS A 140 -18.18 2.35 -7.05
C LYS A 140 -18.75 3.65 -6.49
N ALA A 141 -18.72 4.71 -7.30
CA ALA A 141 -19.37 5.98 -6.96
C ALA A 141 -20.90 5.83 -7.10
N LYS A 142 -21.66 6.38 -6.15
CA LYS A 142 -23.11 6.20 -6.07
C LYS A 142 -23.93 7.24 -6.84
N TYR A 143 -23.29 8.27 -7.39
CA TYR A 143 -23.97 9.43 -8.00
C TYR A 143 -23.87 9.42 -9.53
N GLU A 144 -24.84 10.05 -10.20
CA GLU A 144 -24.75 10.37 -11.64
C GLU A 144 -23.69 11.44 -11.87
N SER A 145 -22.44 11.00 -11.93
CA SER A 145 -21.26 11.83 -12.12
C SER A 145 -20.39 11.24 -13.24
N PRO A 146 -19.53 12.06 -13.88
CA PRO A 146 -18.41 11.54 -14.66
C PRO A 146 -17.54 10.58 -13.84
N LEU A 147 -17.44 10.74 -12.52
CA LEU A 147 -16.74 9.82 -11.64
C LEU A 147 -17.55 8.52 -11.46
N LYS A 148 -16.95 7.38 -11.84
CA LYS A 148 -17.60 6.05 -11.78
C LYS A 148 -17.07 5.17 -10.65
N ALA A 149 -15.79 5.27 -10.34
CA ALA A 149 -15.21 4.53 -9.22
C ALA A 149 -13.92 5.18 -8.72
N PHE A 150 -13.61 4.94 -7.45
CA PHE A 150 -12.26 5.05 -6.91
C PHE A 150 -11.57 3.69 -6.99
N ILE A 151 -10.28 3.71 -7.29
CA ILE A 151 -9.47 2.52 -7.47
C ILE A 151 -8.25 2.63 -6.56
N ASN A 152 -7.99 1.56 -5.80
CA ASN A 152 -6.72 1.37 -5.11
C ASN A 152 -6.02 0.15 -5.72
N ILE A 153 -4.70 0.23 -5.86
CA ILE A 153 -3.90 -0.67 -6.68
C ILE A 153 -2.79 -1.24 -5.83
N ARG A 154 -2.72 -2.57 -5.72
CA ARG A 154 -1.64 -3.26 -5.02
C ARG A 154 -0.61 -3.75 -6.03
N LEU A 155 0.63 -3.32 -5.86
CA LEU A 155 1.80 -3.67 -6.65
C LEU A 155 2.68 -4.66 -5.89
N ASN A 156 3.06 -5.76 -6.54
CA ASN A 156 3.93 -6.82 -6.03
C ASN A 156 3.52 -7.41 -4.67
N GLY A 157 2.26 -7.26 -4.24
CA GLY A 157 1.78 -7.66 -2.93
C GLY A 157 2.24 -6.75 -1.78
N ILE A 158 3.05 -5.73 -2.05
CA ILE A 158 3.77 -4.94 -1.04
C ILE A 158 3.26 -3.50 -1.03
N LEU A 159 3.28 -2.82 -2.17
CA LEU A 159 2.96 -1.41 -2.28
C LEU A 159 1.49 -1.23 -2.65
N THR A 160 0.74 -0.44 -1.87
CA THR A 160 -0.62 -0.06 -2.24
C THR A 160 -0.68 1.42 -2.60
N LEU A 161 -1.13 1.70 -3.82
CA LEU A 161 -1.37 3.06 -4.31
C LEU A 161 -2.86 3.38 -4.21
N TYR A 162 -3.18 4.50 -3.58
CA TYR A 162 -4.55 4.90 -3.29
C TYR A 162 -5.02 6.06 -4.15
N GLY A 163 -6.34 6.16 -4.35
CA GLY A 163 -6.96 7.38 -4.86
C GLY A 163 -6.92 7.54 -6.38
N PHE A 164 -6.74 6.46 -7.13
CA PHE A 164 -7.01 6.50 -8.57
C PHE A 164 -8.52 6.66 -8.79
N ARG A 165 -8.88 7.28 -9.92
CA ARG A 165 -10.27 7.60 -10.25
C ARG A 165 -10.58 7.15 -11.66
N ILE A 166 -11.72 6.49 -11.84
CA ILE A 166 -12.27 6.23 -13.16
C ILE A 166 -13.25 7.33 -13.50
N LEU A 167 -12.94 8.08 -14.55
CA LEU A 167 -13.88 9.03 -15.16
C LEU A 167 -14.44 8.44 -16.44
N LYS A 168 -15.75 8.57 -16.66
CA LYS A 168 -16.42 8.22 -17.92
C LYS A 168 -17.14 9.44 -18.47
N GLN A 169 -16.70 9.90 -19.64
CA GLN A 169 -17.34 10.97 -20.41
C GLN A 169 -17.81 10.40 -21.76
N GLY A 170 -19.13 10.31 -21.94
CA GLY A 170 -19.71 9.64 -23.10
C GLY A 170 -19.30 8.16 -23.20
N LYS A 171 -18.73 7.77 -24.35
CA LYS A 171 -18.25 6.39 -24.60
C LYS A 171 -16.82 6.14 -24.12
N ARG A 172 -16.09 7.17 -23.66
CA ARG A 172 -14.69 7.04 -23.23
C ARG A 172 -14.61 7.00 -21.71
N ALA A 173 -13.91 6.00 -21.20
CA ALA A 173 -13.53 5.90 -19.79
C ALA A 173 -12.01 5.98 -19.68
N SER A 174 -11.52 6.64 -18.63
CA SER A 174 -10.08 6.78 -18.37
C SER A 174 -9.76 6.57 -16.90
N LEU A 175 -8.54 6.09 -16.65
CA LEU A 175 -7.97 5.96 -15.31
C LEU A 175 -7.08 7.17 -15.01
N LEU A 176 -7.46 7.95 -14.01
CA LEU A 176 -6.67 9.09 -13.55
C LEU A 176 -5.93 8.75 -12.26
N PRO A 177 -4.65 9.11 -12.14
CA PRO A 177 -3.90 8.98 -10.90
C PRO A 177 -4.45 9.92 -9.80
N PRO A 178 -4.08 9.66 -8.54
CA PRO A 178 -4.31 10.62 -7.45
C PRO A 178 -3.57 11.92 -7.75
N GLN A 179 -4.19 13.05 -7.41
CA GLN A 179 -3.68 14.39 -7.70
C GLN A 179 -3.65 15.25 -6.46
N ARG A 180 -2.62 16.10 -6.34
CA ARG A 180 -2.53 17.18 -5.36
C ARG A 180 -2.68 18.52 -6.04
N GLN A 181 -3.22 19.50 -5.33
CA GLN A 181 -3.28 20.88 -5.81
C GLN A 181 -1.87 21.48 -5.77
N GLY A 182 -1.33 21.83 -6.93
CA GLY A 182 -0.15 22.66 -7.05
C GLY A 182 -0.52 24.14 -7.24
N GLU A 183 0.48 25.01 -7.29
CA GLU A 183 0.29 26.47 -7.37
C GLU A 183 -0.44 26.92 -8.64
N MET A 184 -0.12 26.31 -9.79
CA MET A 184 -0.76 26.66 -11.08
C MET A 184 -1.62 25.55 -11.67
N ARG A 185 -1.42 24.29 -11.25
CA ARG A 185 -2.13 23.12 -11.80
C ARG A 185 -2.17 21.98 -10.80
N TYR A 186 -3.10 21.05 -11.02
CA TYR A 186 -3.07 19.76 -10.36
C TYR A 186 -1.87 18.94 -10.83
N LEU A 187 -1.18 18.32 -9.88
CA LEU A 187 -0.03 17.46 -10.13
C LEU A 187 -0.38 16.04 -9.74
N ASP A 188 -0.01 15.09 -10.60
CA ASP A 188 -0.16 13.67 -10.31
C ASP A 188 0.78 13.32 -9.13
N ILE A 189 0.26 12.65 -8.11
CA ILE A 189 1.04 12.22 -6.95
C ILE A 189 1.84 10.96 -7.29
N VAL A 190 1.28 10.11 -8.15
CA VAL A 190 1.94 8.90 -8.64
C VAL A 190 2.35 9.13 -10.09
N GLU A 191 3.65 9.20 -10.31
CA GLU A 191 4.24 9.26 -11.64
C GLU A 191 4.58 7.84 -12.12
N ILE A 192 3.94 7.43 -13.21
CA ILE A 192 4.17 6.14 -13.87
C ILE A 192 4.53 6.45 -15.31
N GLU A 193 5.58 5.79 -15.82
CA GLU A 193 5.96 5.86 -17.23
C GLU A 193 4.77 5.54 -18.17
N GLU A 194 4.82 6.08 -19.38
CA GLU A 194 3.68 6.05 -20.31
C GLU A 194 3.19 4.62 -20.64
N LEU A 195 4.11 3.70 -20.91
CA LEU A 195 3.75 2.32 -21.27
C LEU A 195 3.16 1.53 -20.09
N PRO A 196 3.80 1.51 -18.90
CA PRO A 196 3.18 0.90 -17.71
C PRO A 196 1.86 1.55 -17.32
N ARG A 197 1.72 2.88 -17.49
CA ARG A 197 0.45 3.60 -17.25
C ARG A 197 -0.67 3.10 -18.16
N LYS A 198 -0.41 2.96 -19.47
CA LYS A 198 -1.40 2.43 -20.43
C LYS A 198 -1.79 0.99 -20.12
N ARG A 199 -0.83 0.16 -19.72
CA ARG A 199 -1.09 -1.25 -19.31
C ARG A 199 -1.94 -1.31 -18.05
N LEU A 200 -1.65 -0.47 -17.07
CA LEU A 200 -2.44 -0.35 -15.84
C LEU A 200 -3.87 0.11 -16.12
N GLU A 201 -4.02 1.15 -16.94
CA GLU A 201 -5.32 1.66 -17.36
C GLU A 201 -6.14 0.58 -18.09
N ALA A 202 -5.54 -0.12 -19.06
CA ALA A 202 -6.21 -1.20 -19.78
C ALA A 202 -6.68 -2.33 -18.84
N LEU A 203 -5.85 -2.73 -17.88
CA LEU A 203 -6.21 -3.73 -16.87
C LEU A 203 -7.43 -3.28 -16.05
N VAL A 204 -7.38 -2.07 -15.51
CA VAL A 204 -8.43 -1.54 -14.62
C VAL A 204 -9.74 -1.31 -15.38
N LEU A 205 -9.67 -0.76 -16.59
CA LEU A 205 -10.86 -0.55 -17.42
C LEU A 205 -11.49 -1.88 -17.85
N LYS A 206 -10.69 -2.88 -18.22
CA LYS A 206 -11.20 -4.21 -18.56
C LYS A 206 -11.92 -4.86 -17.37
N LEU A 207 -11.35 -4.79 -16.17
CA LEU A 207 -11.99 -5.35 -14.98
C LEU A 207 -13.29 -4.60 -14.64
N THR A 208 -13.28 -3.27 -14.68
CA THR A 208 -14.48 -2.47 -14.35
C THR A 208 -15.61 -2.60 -15.36
N GLN A 209 -15.32 -2.85 -16.65
CA GLN A 209 -16.32 -3.24 -17.65
C GLN A 209 -16.96 -4.59 -17.33
N ARG A 210 -16.15 -5.60 -16.99
CA ARG A 210 -16.66 -6.92 -16.60
C ARG A 210 -17.52 -6.90 -15.34
N LEU A 211 -17.31 -5.89 -14.48
CA LEU A 211 -18.10 -5.65 -13.27
C LEU A 211 -19.30 -4.71 -13.49
N ALA A 212 -19.60 -4.32 -14.74
CA ALA A 212 -20.67 -3.40 -15.10
C ALA A 212 -20.64 -2.06 -14.31
N ILE A 213 -19.43 -1.55 -14.06
CA ILE A 213 -19.21 -0.25 -13.41
C ILE A 213 -19.18 0.87 -14.44
N ILE A 214 -18.59 0.60 -15.61
CA ILE A 214 -18.51 1.48 -16.77
C ILE A 214 -19.05 0.80 -18.02
#